data_AF-A0A1L6JEV6-F1
#
_entry.id   AF-A0A1L6JEV6-F1
#
_cell.length_a   1.000
_cell.length_b   1.000
_cell.length_c   1.000
_cell.angle_alpha   90.00
_cell.angle_beta   90.00
_cell.angle_gamma   90.00
#
_symmetry.space_group_name_H-M   'P 1'
#
loop_
_entity.id
_entity.type
_entity.pdbx_description
1 polymer ?
#
loop_
_entity_poly.entity_id
_entity_poly.type
_entity_poly.pdbx_seq_one_letter_code
_entity_poly.pdbx_strand_id
1 'polypeptide(L)'
;MKRIAILAPLVPLALVALSACGDNGAREKAAAEAKAKAQETQKAKLLEDGLALNTRCFAAVKWQQRLLDSPVPRSIAGGSQPFLDYYRKMIADKLGDQVVAAEGAKPELSKANLDAYLDWAAKDQAENVFAKGDRTQNYATVTTCVQSAAEFGTGTMAKISPAERLGKIQQLRQIMDTTGS
;
A
#
# COMPACT_ATOMS: atom_id res chain seq x y z
N MET A 1 27.41 -25.22 51.46
CA MET A 1 26.67 -23.96 51.66
C MET A 1 25.87 -23.65 50.39
N LYS A 2 24.57 -23.37 50.56
CA LYS A 2 23.58 -22.71 49.68
C LYS A 2 23.37 -23.18 48.23
N ARG A 3 22.23 -23.86 48.05
CA ARG A 3 21.42 -23.97 46.81
C ARG A 3 20.83 -22.61 46.44
N ILE A 4 20.84 -22.22 45.17
CA ILE A 4 19.81 -21.33 44.58
C ILE A 4 19.52 -21.83 43.16
N ALA A 5 18.33 -22.40 42.99
CA ALA A 5 17.65 -22.56 41.71
C ALA A 5 16.91 -21.25 41.41
N ILE A 6 16.96 -20.77 40.17
CA ILE A 6 16.05 -19.72 39.70
C ILE A 6 15.18 -20.32 38.60
N LEU A 7 13.95 -20.57 39.02
CA LEU A 7 12.79 -20.92 38.21
C LEU A 7 12.45 -19.80 37.23
N ALA A 8 12.02 -20.20 36.05
CA ALA A 8 11.28 -19.38 35.09
C ALA A 8 10.15 -18.60 35.76
N PRO A 9 9.92 -17.32 35.42
CA PRO A 9 8.70 -16.66 35.83
C PRO A 9 7.53 -17.25 35.04
N LEU A 10 6.78 -18.08 35.76
CA LEU A 10 5.39 -18.42 35.54
C LEU A 10 4.59 -17.18 35.10
N VAL A 11 3.91 -17.34 33.97
CA VAL A 11 2.70 -16.62 33.59
C VAL A 11 1.81 -16.47 34.83
N PRO A 12 1.41 -15.26 35.26
CA PRO A 12 0.38 -15.12 36.28
C PRO A 12 -0.97 -15.40 35.63
N LEU A 13 -1.28 -16.68 35.51
CA LEU A 13 -2.60 -17.22 35.21
C LEU A 13 -3.30 -17.42 36.56
N ALA A 14 -3.67 -16.34 37.24
CA ALA A 14 -4.46 -16.42 38.48
C ALA A 14 -5.19 -15.12 38.77
N LEU A 15 -6.48 -15.07 38.44
CA LEU A 15 -7.59 -14.72 39.34
C LEU A 15 -8.89 -14.61 38.52
N VAL A 16 -9.40 -15.77 38.10
CA VAL A 16 -10.82 -15.91 37.71
C VAL A 16 -11.44 -16.96 38.60
N ALA A 17 -11.61 -16.62 39.87
CA ALA A 17 -12.57 -17.28 40.74
C ALA A 17 -12.80 -16.38 41.96
N LEU A 18 -13.82 -15.51 41.90
CA LEU A 18 -14.76 -15.23 42.98
C LEU A 18 -15.89 -14.33 42.44
N SER A 19 -17.12 -14.66 42.83
CA SER A 19 -18.44 -14.08 42.47
C SER A 19 -19.09 -14.51 41.14
N ALA A 20 -19.69 -15.71 41.15
CA ALA A 20 -20.81 -16.04 40.26
C ALA A 20 -22.12 -15.53 40.89
N CYS A 21 -22.51 -14.30 40.54
CA CYS A 21 -23.92 -13.89 40.39
C CYS A 21 -23.93 -12.45 39.88
N GLY A 22 -24.32 -12.26 38.62
CA GLY A 22 -24.73 -10.96 38.10
C GLY A 22 -23.69 -10.17 37.31
N ASP A 23 -23.06 -10.76 36.26
CA ASP A 23 -22.62 -9.94 35.12
C ASP A 23 -22.37 -10.72 33.82
N ASN A 24 -23.13 -11.79 33.58
CA ASN A 24 -23.08 -12.50 32.29
C ASN A 24 -23.37 -11.54 31.12
N GLY A 25 -24.26 -10.56 31.33
CA GLY A 25 -24.56 -9.51 30.35
C GLY A 25 -23.38 -8.60 30.03
N ALA A 26 -22.61 -8.11 31.03
CA ALA A 26 -21.45 -7.28 30.75
C ALA A 26 -20.30 -8.06 30.10
N ARG A 27 -20.09 -9.33 30.48
CA ARG A 27 -19.10 -10.20 29.84
C ARG A 27 -19.50 -10.58 28.40
N GLU A 28 -20.77 -10.87 28.16
CA GLU A 28 -21.28 -11.13 26.81
C GLU A 28 -21.22 -9.88 25.93
N LYS A 29 -21.53 -8.70 26.49
CA LYS A 29 -21.40 -7.41 25.78
C LYS A 29 -19.94 -7.08 25.48
N ALA A 30 -19.03 -7.23 26.43
CA ALA A 30 -17.60 -7.02 26.21
C ALA A 30 -17.03 -8.02 25.18
N ALA A 31 -17.46 -9.28 25.21
CA ALA A 31 -17.07 -10.27 24.21
C ALA A 31 -17.65 -9.96 22.82
N ALA A 32 -18.89 -9.46 22.74
CA ALA A 32 -19.52 -9.02 21.50
C ALA A 32 -18.82 -7.78 20.92
N GLU A 33 -18.51 -6.78 21.75
CA GLU A 33 -17.74 -5.59 21.34
C GLU A 33 -16.32 -5.95 20.91
N ALA A 34 -15.64 -6.87 21.60
CA ALA A 34 -14.32 -7.35 21.18
C ALA A 34 -14.38 -8.10 19.85
N LYS A 35 -15.39 -8.95 19.63
CA LYS A 35 -15.62 -9.63 18.35
C LYS A 35 -15.95 -8.64 17.23
N ALA A 36 -16.78 -7.63 17.49
CA ALA A 36 -17.12 -6.58 16.54
C ALA A 36 -15.87 -5.80 16.12
N LYS A 37 -15.06 -5.35 17.09
CA LYS A 37 -13.77 -4.69 16.82
C LYS A 37 -12.82 -5.58 16.03
N ALA A 38 -12.70 -6.87 16.37
CA ALA A 38 -11.86 -7.79 15.62
C ALA A 38 -12.31 -7.97 14.16
N GLN A 39 -13.63 -8.02 13.92
CA GLN A 39 -14.18 -8.06 12.56
C GLN A 39 -13.94 -6.76 11.80
N GLU A 40 -14.06 -5.61 12.46
CA GLU A 40 -13.76 -4.30 11.86
C GLU A 40 -12.27 -4.19 11.48
N THR A 41 -11.36 -4.57 12.38
CA THR A 41 -9.92 -4.64 12.07
C THR A 41 -9.64 -5.58 10.91
N GLN A 42 -10.30 -6.75 10.86
CA GLN A 42 -10.11 -7.71 9.77
C GLN A 42 -10.61 -7.15 8.43
N LYS A 43 -11.77 -6.48 8.41
CA LYS A 43 -12.29 -5.83 7.20
C LYS A 43 -11.38 -4.71 6.72
N ALA A 44 -10.89 -3.86 7.63
CA ALA A 44 -9.93 -2.82 7.31
C ALA A 44 -8.65 -3.39 6.70
N LYS A 45 -8.10 -4.46 7.29
CA LYS A 45 -6.92 -5.13 6.75
C LYS A 45 -7.14 -5.70 5.35
N LEU A 46 -8.27 -6.39 5.12
CA LEU A 46 -8.60 -6.94 3.81
C LEU A 46 -8.76 -5.84 2.75
N LEU A 47 -9.31 -4.69 3.14
CA LEU A 47 -9.40 -3.53 2.26
C LEU A 47 -8.01 -2.99 1.92
N GLU A 48 -7.15 -2.80 2.91
CA GLU A 48 -5.77 -2.33 2.71
C GLU A 48 -4.96 -3.28 1.82
N ASP A 49 -5.01 -4.58 2.10
CA ASP A 49 -4.38 -5.61 1.27
C ASP A 49 -4.93 -5.56 -0.16
N GLY A 50 -6.24 -5.32 -0.31
CA GLY A 50 -6.88 -5.14 -1.60
C GLY A 50 -6.44 -3.89 -2.36
N LEU A 51 -6.00 -2.84 -1.67
CA LEU A 51 -5.55 -1.58 -2.26
C LEU A 51 -4.03 -1.53 -2.48
N ALA A 52 -3.27 -2.38 -1.78
CA ALA A 52 -1.82 -2.35 -1.69
C ALA A 52 -1.11 -2.27 -3.05
N LEU A 53 -1.54 -3.08 -4.03
CA LEU A 53 -0.91 -3.08 -5.36
C LEU A 53 -1.06 -1.73 -6.08
N ASN A 54 -2.26 -1.16 -6.09
CA ASN A 54 -2.52 0.13 -6.74
C ASN A 54 -1.80 1.27 -6.00
N THR A 55 -1.78 1.24 -4.67
CA THR A 55 -1.04 2.21 -3.86
C THR A 55 0.46 2.13 -4.14
N ARG A 56 1.03 0.92 -4.23
CA ARG A 56 2.44 0.72 -4.61
C ARG A 56 2.73 1.21 -6.02
N CYS A 57 1.83 0.98 -6.98
CA CYS A 57 2.02 1.48 -8.34
C CYS A 57 1.89 3.01 -8.44
N PHE A 58 0.94 3.62 -7.72
CA PHE A 58 0.87 5.07 -7.57
C PHE A 58 2.20 5.62 -7.02
N ALA A 59 2.69 5.02 -5.93
CA ALA A 59 3.97 5.41 -5.32
C ALA A 59 5.17 5.23 -6.26
N ALA A 60 5.23 4.13 -7.01
CA ALA A 60 6.31 3.86 -7.97
C ALA A 60 6.34 4.91 -9.10
N VAL A 61 5.18 5.22 -9.68
CA VAL A 61 5.05 6.28 -10.70
C VAL A 61 5.41 7.64 -10.11
N LYS A 62 4.94 7.94 -8.90
CA LYS A 62 5.23 9.20 -8.19
C LYS A 62 6.73 9.35 -7.92
N TRP A 63 7.40 8.28 -7.50
CA TRP A 63 8.84 8.25 -7.26
C TRP A 63 9.64 8.56 -8.53
N GLN A 64 9.25 7.99 -9.67
CA GLN A 64 9.90 8.26 -10.97
C GLN A 64 9.23 9.40 -11.77
N GLN A 65 8.42 10.25 -11.14
CA GLN A 65 7.65 11.30 -11.81
C GLN A 65 8.56 12.21 -12.66
N ARG A 66 9.65 12.71 -12.09
CA ARG A 66 10.58 13.60 -12.80
C ARG A 66 11.12 12.97 -14.09
N LEU A 67 11.48 11.69 -14.04
CA LEU A 67 12.00 10.99 -15.20
C LEU A 67 10.90 10.73 -16.22
N LEU A 68 9.73 10.24 -15.79
CA LEU A 68 8.58 9.98 -16.66
C LEU A 68 8.08 11.25 -17.37
N ASP A 69 8.25 12.42 -16.75
CA ASP A 69 7.89 13.71 -17.33
C ASP A 69 8.99 14.33 -18.20
N SER A 70 10.19 13.75 -18.24
CA SER A 70 11.28 14.21 -19.12
C SER A 70 11.00 13.90 -20.60
N PRO A 71 11.59 14.64 -21.57
CA PRO A 71 11.12 14.64 -22.96
C PRO A 71 11.01 13.26 -23.62
N VAL A 72 12.03 12.41 -23.46
CA VAL A 72 12.06 11.09 -24.11
C VAL A 72 11.06 10.13 -23.45
N PRO A 73 11.13 9.84 -22.13
CA PRO A 73 10.09 9.07 -21.42
C PRO A 73 8.66 9.60 -21.63
N ARG A 74 8.47 10.93 -21.63
CA ARG A 74 7.16 11.55 -21.87
C ARG A 74 6.65 11.25 -23.28
N SER A 75 7.52 11.26 -24.29
CA SER A 75 7.14 10.87 -25.66
C SER A 75 6.75 9.39 -25.78
N ILE A 76 7.31 8.54 -24.91
CA ILE A 76 7.03 7.11 -24.86
C ILE A 76 5.71 6.85 -24.14
N ALA A 77 5.57 7.31 -22.90
CA ALA A 77 4.48 6.93 -22.00
C ALA A 77 3.35 7.97 -21.89
N GLY A 78 3.60 9.23 -22.24
CA GLY A 78 2.63 10.33 -22.13
C GLY A 78 2.78 11.19 -20.87
N GLY A 79 3.88 11.04 -20.12
CA GLY A 79 4.09 11.69 -18.82
C GLY A 79 3.54 10.86 -17.67
N SER A 80 3.79 11.27 -16.42
CA SER A 80 3.37 10.52 -15.23
C SER A 80 1.87 10.68 -14.91
N GLN A 81 1.30 11.85 -15.19
CA GLN A 81 -0.03 12.23 -14.70
C GLN A 81 -1.15 11.25 -15.08
N PRO A 82 -1.25 10.77 -16.34
CA PRO A 82 -2.30 9.80 -16.70
C PRO A 82 -2.27 8.53 -15.83
N PHE A 83 -1.08 8.08 -15.44
CA PHE A 83 -0.90 6.91 -14.60
C PHE A 83 -1.23 7.18 -13.12
N LEU A 84 -0.86 8.35 -12.61
CA LEU A 84 -1.24 8.78 -11.26
C LEU A 84 -2.76 8.87 -11.12
N ASP A 85 -3.44 9.46 -12.11
CA ASP A 85 -4.89 9.57 -12.14
C ASP A 85 -5.56 8.19 -12.21
N TYR A 86 -5.03 7.29 -13.06
CA TYR A 86 -5.51 5.92 -13.18
C TYR A 86 -5.46 5.17 -11.83
N TYR A 87 -4.30 5.16 -11.16
CA TYR A 87 -4.18 4.43 -9.90
C TYR A 87 -4.97 5.08 -8.77
N ARG A 88 -4.97 6.40 -8.69
CA ARG A 88 -5.82 7.13 -7.74
C ARG A 88 -7.29 6.75 -7.92
N LYS A 89 -7.78 6.72 -9.16
CA LYS A 89 -9.16 6.31 -9.48
C LYS A 89 -9.44 4.87 -9.06
N MET A 90 -8.55 3.93 -9.38
CA MET A 90 -8.72 2.52 -8.97
C MET A 90 -8.76 2.35 -7.45
N ILE A 91 -7.98 3.15 -6.71
CA ILE A 91 -7.99 3.14 -5.24
C ILE A 91 -9.29 3.75 -4.72
N ALA A 92 -9.71 4.90 -5.25
CA ALA A 92 -10.95 5.55 -4.85
C ALA A 92 -12.18 4.66 -5.11
N ASP A 93 -12.26 4.05 -6.29
CA ASP A 93 -13.38 3.19 -6.69
C ASP A 93 -13.47 1.94 -5.80
N LYS A 94 -12.33 1.35 -5.39
CA LYS A 94 -12.29 0.19 -4.50
C LYS A 94 -12.48 0.54 -3.02
N LEU A 95 -12.02 1.72 -2.59
CA LEU A 95 -12.24 2.25 -1.25
C LEU A 95 -13.73 2.54 -1.01
N GLY A 96 -14.40 3.15 -1.98
CA GLY A 96 -15.79 3.59 -1.84
C GLY A 96 -15.93 4.61 -0.69
N ASP A 97 -16.93 4.39 0.17
CA ASP A 97 -17.18 5.21 1.37
C ASP A 97 -16.55 4.64 2.65
N GLN A 98 -15.73 3.59 2.53
CA GLN A 98 -15.05 3.00 3.69
C GLN A 98 -14.00 3.94 4.27
N VAL A 99 -13.81 3.83 5.58
CA VAL A 99 -12.81 4.59 6.33
C VAL A 99 -11.92 3.61 7.07
N VAL A 100 -10.62 3.72 6.85
CA VAL A 100 -9.61 3.04 7.67
C VAL A 100 -8.91 4.07 8.53
N ALA A 101 -8.99 3.87 9.85
CA ALA A 101 -8.46 4.80 10.83
C ALA A 101 -6.95 5.06 10.65
N ALA A 102 -6.51 6.26 11.01
CA ALA A 102 -5.10 6.60 11.06
C ALA A 102 -4.33 5.71 12.07
N GLU A 103 -3.08 5.39 11.76
CA GLU A 103 -2.19 4.62 12.64
C GLU A 103 -0.79 5.24 12.67
N GLY A 104 -0.39 5.78 13.82
CA GLY A 104 0.90 6.47 13.96
C GLY A 104 1.02 7.64 12.98
N ALA A 105 2.00 7.58 12.08
CA ALA A 105 2.24 8.60 11.05
C ALA A 105 1.40 8.39 9.77
N LYS A 106 0.72 7.25 9.63
CA LYS A 106 -0.14 6.93 8.49
C LYS A 106 -1.45 7.69 8.59
N PRO A 107 -1.78 8.58 7.62
CA PRO A 107 -3.06 9.29 7.60
C PRO A 107 -4.23 8.32 7.52
N GLU A 108 -5.41 8.78 7.91
CA GLU A 108 -6.65 8.07 7.68
C GLU A 108 -6.85 7.81 6.17
N LEU A 109 -7.20 6.59 5.80
CA LEU A 109 -7.58 6.24 4.43
C LEU A 109 -9.09 6.35 4.29
N SER A 110 -9.53 7.45 3.71
CA SER A 110 -10.93 7.72 3.38
C SER A 110 -11.02 8.53 2.09
N LYS A 111 -12.21 8.63 1.51
CA LYS A 111 -12.43 9.45 0.30
C LYS A 111 -12.02 10.92 0.50
N ALA A 112 -12.25 11.47 1.70
CA ALA A 112 -11.91 12.86 2.02
C ALA A 112 -10.39 13.06 2.16
N ASN A 113 -9.67 12.05 2.64
CA ASN A 113 -8.24 12.12 2.92
C ASN A 113 -7.36 11.37 1.90
N LEU A 114 -7.95 10.91 0.79
CA LEU A 114 -7.28 10.02 -0.15
C LEU A 114 -5.98 10.61 -0.70
N ASP A 115 -5.97 11.88 -1.09
CA ASP A 115 -4.78 12.51 -1.66
C ASP A 115 -3.66 12.64 -0.63
N ALA A 116 -3.99 13.05 0.60
CA ALA A 116 -3.03 13.11 1.70
C ALA A 116 -2.46 11.72 2.05
N TYR A 117 -3.31 10.68 2.03
CA TYR A 117 -2.88 9.30 2.22
C TYR A 117 -1.93 8.84 1.11
N LEU A 118 -2.26 9.11 -0.16
CA LEU A 118 -1.44 8.68 -1.31
C LEU A 118 -0.10 9.41 -1.35
N ASP A 119 -0.06 10.69 -0.99
CA ASP A 119 1.19 11.44 -0.86
C ASP A 119 2.08 10.91 0.28
N TRP A 120 1.48 10.56 1.42
CA TRP A 120 2.19 9.87 2.50
C TRP A 120 2.72 8.51 2.03
N ALA A 121 1.88 7.69 1.42
CA ALA A 121 2.25 6.34 0.96
C ALA A 121 3.36 6.40 -0.08
N ALA A 122 3.34 7.40 -0.97
CA ALA A 122 4.41 7.61 -1.95
C ALA A 122 5.75 7.95 -1.28
N LYS A 123 5.75 8.80 -0.24
CA LYS A 123 6.96 9.12 0.54
C LYS A 123 7.47 7.91 1.31
N ASP A 124 6.59 7.21 2.01
CA ASP A 124 6.93 6.02 2.78
C ASP A 124 7.55 4.93 1.88
N GLN A 125 6.91 4.62 0.74
CA GLN A 125 7.45 3.65 -0.22
C GLN A 125 8.79 4.12 -0.81
N ALA A 126 8.95 5.41 -1.11
CA ALA A 126 10.22 5.95 -1.58
C ALA A 126 11.34 5.75 -0.55
N GLU A 127 11.11 6.09 0.72
CA GLU A 127 12.12 6.01 1.78
C GLU A 127 12.41 4.58 2.25
N ASN A 128 11.38 3.74 2.32
CA ASN A 128 11.47 2.42 2.94
C ASN A 128 11.58 1.26 1.96
N VAL A 129 11.20 1.46 0.70
CA VAL A 129 11.25 0.41 -0.33
C VAL A 129 12.19 0.81 -1.46
N PHE A 130 11.92 1.92 -2.15
CA PHE A 130 12.63 2.25 -3.38
C PHE A 130 14.07 2.74 -3.16
N ALA A 131 14.32 3.49 -2.08
CA ALA A 131 15.66 3.98 -1.75
C ALA A 131 16.58 2.89 -1.15
N LYS A 132 16.01 1.84 -0.56
CA LYS A 132 16.76 0.78 0.13
C LYS A 132 16.89 -0.51 -0.68
N GLY A 133 16.02 -0.72 -1.67
CA GLY A 133 15.96 -1.93 -2.49
C GLY A 133 16.91 -1.93 -3.69
N ASP A 134 16.91 -3.06 -4.41
CA ASP A 134 17.65 -3.17 -5.67
C ASP A 134 17.05 -2.23 -6.73
N ARG A 135 17.91 -1.36 -7.28
CA ARG A 135 17.51 -0.30 -8.20
C ARG A 135 16.86 -0.86 -9.48
N THR A 136 17.42 -1.94 -10.02
CA THR A 136 16.91 -2.59 -11.25
C THR A 136 15.51 -3.17 -11.00
N GLN A 137 15.30 -3.85 -9.87
CA GLN A 137 13.98 -4.36 -9.47
C GLN A 137 12.96 -3.23 -9.26
N ASN A 138 13.38 -2.09 -8.72
CA ASN A 138 12.52 -0.94 -8.52
C ASN A 138 12.11 -0.29 -9.85
N TYR A 139 13.02 -0.15 -10.81
CA TYR A 139 12.66 0.31 -12.17
C TYR A 139 11.82 -0.71 -12.94
N ALA A 140 12.04 -2.00 -12.73
CA ALA A 140 11.15 -3.04 -13.22
C ALA A 140 9.73 -2.87 -12.65
N THR A 141 9.60 -2.53 -11.37
CA THR A 141 8.29 -2.24 -10.75
C THR A 141 7.60 -1.05 -11.42
N VAL A 142 8.32 0.06 -11.61
CA VAL A 142 7.77 1.27 -12.27
C VAL A 142 7.29 0.95 -13.68
N THR A 143 8.12 0.28 -14.48
CA THR A 143 7.78 -0.08 -15.87
C THR A 143 6.63 -1.07 -15.96
N THR A 144 6.52 -2.03 -15.04
CA THR A 144 5.38 -2.94 -14.94
C THR A 144 4.08 -2.18 -14.63
N CYS A 145 4.09 -1.24 -13.68
CA CYS A 145 2.92 -0.42 -13.39
C CYS A 145 2.49 0.41 -14.62
N VAL A 146 3.44 1.09 -15.27
CA VAL A 146 3.16 1.84 -16.51
C VAL A 146 2.58 0.93 -17.60
N GLN A 147 3.13 -0.28 -17.79
CA GLN A 147 2.62 -1.24 -18.76
C GLN A 147 1.18 -1.68 -18.43
N SER A 148 0.92 -2.10 -17.20
CA SER A 148 -0.40 -2.58 -16.79
C SER A 148 -1.47 -1.50 -16.99
N ALA A 149 -1.21 -0.27 -16.56
CA ALA A 149 -2.16 0.83 -16.77
C ALA A 149 -2.36 1.13 -18.28
N ALA A 150 -1.31 1.02 -19.10
CA ALA A 150 -1.42 1.18 -20.55
C ALA A 150 -2.25 0.07 -21.22
N GLU A 151 -2.22 -1.15 -20.68
CA GLU A 151 -3.11 -2.25 -21.09
C GLU A 151 -4.58 -1.94 -20.86
N PHE A 152 -4.89 -1.10 -19.86
CA PHE A 152 -6.24 -0.62 -19.57
C PHE A 152 -6.54 0.77 -20.14
N GLY A 153 -5.82 1.22 -21.17
CA GLY A 153 -6.17 2.45 -21.90
C GLY A 153 -5.46 3.72 -21.43
N THR A 154 -4.46 3.63 -20.55
CA THR A 154 -3.76 4.79 -19.99
C THR A 154 -2.54 5.23 -20.81
N GLY A 155 -2.36 6.54 -20.96
CA GLY A 155 -1.17 7.12 -21.59
C GLY A 155 -1.10 6.94 -23.11
N THR A 156 0.03 7.31 -23.71
CA THR A 156 0.23 7.24 -25.18
C THR A 156 0.37 5.80 -25.67
N MET A 157 0.91 4.92 -24.83
CA MET A 157 1.11 3.49 -25.15
C MET A 157 -0.19 2.68 -25.23
N ALA A 158 -1.32 3.22 -24.75
CA ALA A 158 -2.62 2.59 -24.93
C ALA A 158 -3.06 2.52 -26.40
N LYS A 159 -2.56 3.44 -27.24
CA LYS A 159 -3.01 3.63 -28.63
C LYS A 159 -2.24 2.82 -29.66
N ILE A 160 -1.26 2.04 -29.21
CA ILE A 160 -0.35 1.24 -30.06
C ILE A 160 -0.57 -0.25 -29.83
N SER A 161 -0.04 -1.08 -30.73
CA SER A 161 -0.16 -2.53 -30.65
C SER A 161 0.54 -3.11 -29.41
N PRO A 162 0.13 -4.30 -28.91
CA PRO A 162 0.81 -4.94 -27.78
C PRO A 162 2.31 -5.16 -27.99
N ALA A 163 2.73 -5.52 -29.21
CA ALA A 163 4.14 -5.72 -29.54
C ALA A 163 4.94 -4.40 -29.47
N GLU A 164 4.41 -3.32 -30.04
CA GLU A 164 5.05 -1.99 -29.96
C GLU A 164 5.09 -1.49 -28.52
N ARG A 165 4.02 -1.72 -27.73
CA ARG A 165 3.98 -1.39 -26.31
C ARG A 165 5.10 -2.08 -25.53
N LEU A 166 5.29 -3.39 -25.75
CA LEU A 166 6.38 -4.13 -25.10
C LEU A 166 7.75 -3.54 -25.45
N GLY A 167 7.99 -3.22 -26.73
CA GLY A 167 9.23 -2.58 -27.17
C GLY A 167 9.44 -1.20 -26.51
N LYS A 168 8.38 -0.40 -26.39
CA LYS A 168 8.41 0.90 -25.69
C LYS A 168 8.68 0.77 -24.20
N ILE A 169 8.15 -0.26 -23.54
CA ILE A 169 8.42 -0.56 -22.13
C ILE A 169 9.88 -0.99 -21.93
N GLN A 170 10.44 -1.78 -22.84
CA GLN A 170 11.87 -2.14 -22.80
C GLN A 170 12.76 -0.91 -22.97
N GLN A 171 12.43 0.00 -23.90
CA GLN A 171 13.12 1.29 -24.04
C GLN A 171 13.03 2.12 -22.77
N LEU A 172 11.84 2.22 -22.17
CA LEU A 172 11.66 2.96 -20.92
C LEU A 172 12.48 2.38 -19.77
N ARG A 173 12.57 1.05 -19.66
CA ARG A 173 13.40 0.36 -18.66
C ARG A 173 14.87 0.69 -18.85
N GLN A 174 15.39 0.62 -20.07
CA GLN A 174 16.78 0.98 -20.37
C GLN A 174 17.10 2.44 -20.03
N ILE A 175 16.17 3.36 -20.31
CA ILE A 175 16.31 4.77 -19.93
C ILE A 175 16.36 4.90 -18.40
N MET A 176 15.48 4.21 -17.67
CA MET A 176 15.49 4.21 -16.20
C MET A 176 16.80 3.64 -15.63
N ASP A 177 17.30 2.53 -16.16
CA ASP A 177 18.56 1.93 -15.69
C ASP A 177 19.76 2.88 -15.89
N THR A 178 19.75 3.66 -16.96
CA THR A 178 20.86 4.58 -17.32
C THR A 178 20.75 5.96 -16.68
N THR A 179 19.53 6.48 -16.49
CA THR A 179 19.29 7.88 -16.08
C THR A 179 18.46 8.03 -14.81
N GLY A 180 17.91 6.93 -14.29
CA GLY A 180 17.16 6.92 -13.05
C GLY A 180 18.03 7.34 -11.88
N SER A 181 17.59 8.40 -11.20
CA SER A 181 18.17 8.93 -9.95
C SER A 181 17.14 8.76 -8.85
#